data_AF-A0A4P6PHK0-F1
#
_entry.id   AF-A0A4P6PHK0-F1
#
_cell.length_a   1.000
_cell.length_b   1.000
_cell.length_c   1.000
_cell.angle_alpha   90.00
_cell.angle_beta   90.00
_cell.angle_gamma   90.00
#
_symmetry.space_group_name_H-M   'P 1'
#
loop_
_entity.id
_entity.type
_entity.pdbx_description
1 polymer ?
#
loop_
_entity_poly.entity_id
_entity_poly.type
_entity_poly.pdbx_seq_one_letter_code
_entity_poly.pdbx_strand_id
1 'polypeptide(L)'
;MSGYRGFLIRFAVVILVFFGIYCKKWAIMSLISGAGIWGLAIGLGDSIEILPLPVQRVLGSLPGVYQTKVAISAMGGIDWRAELVRRFFANEFWKHPWFGRGQVGDFWMMAESVARDKFLYFEVTQLWHSGLASALDMVGIVGAVLLGIAQLATFILSVSILHKQSHRLEGWMVWCILNFYSANINFWYTGFFQRNLPMMTFSMLGVYLVFAFLRKREVEASVEAVSNLAEKYEAISA
;
A
#
# COMPACT_ATOMS: atom_id res chain seq x y z
N MET A 1 16.42 -4.83 2.49
CA MET A 1 16.42 -3.40 2.88
C MET A 1 15.26 -2.58 2.33
N SER A 2 14.49 -3.05 1.34
CA SER A 2 13.28 -2.35 0.85
C SER A 2 12.10 -2.36 1.84
N GLY A 3 12.05 -3.33 2.75
CA GLY A 3 10.92 -3.53 3.68
C GLY A 3 10.71 -2.41 4.69
N TYR A 4 11.78 -1.81 5.22
CA TYR A 4 11.67 -0.79 6.27
C TYR A 4 11.34 0.61 5.74
N ARG A 5 11.90 1.03 4.59
CA ARG A 5 11.46 2.24 3.88
C ARG A 5 10.00 2.13 3.44
N GLY A 6 9.61 0.95 2.95
CA GLY A 6 8.21 0.63 2.70
C GLY A 6 7.37 0.76 3.97
N PHE A 7 7.85 0.28 5.13
CA PHE A 7 7.16 0.42 6.41
C PHE A 7 6.95 1.89 6.82
N LEU A 8 7.96 2.76 6.70
CA LEU A 8 7.82 4.17 7.02
C LEU A 8 6.85 4.91 6.08
N ILE A 9 6.89 4.63 4.78
CA ILE A 9 5.94 5.20 3.81
C ILE A 9 4.52 4.73 4.12
N ARG A 10 4.33 3.44 4.42
CA ARG A 10 3.02 2.91 4.86
C ARG A 10 2.53 3.66 6.09
N PHE A 11 3.38 3.79 7.10
CA PHE A 11 3.01 4.42 8.36
C PHE A 11 2.65 5.90 8.16
N ALA A 12 3.43 6.62 7.36
CA ALA A 12 3.17 8.02 7.01
C ALA A 12 1.85 8.19 6.25
N VAL A 13 1.58 7.37 5.24
CA VAL A 13 0.32 7.46 4.47
C VAL A 13 -0.88 7.03 5.30
N VAL A 14 -0.77 5.94 6.09
CA VAL A 14 -1.83 5.48 6.99
C VAL A 14 -2.16 6.57 8.01
N ILE A 15 -1.15 7.21 8.60
CA ILE A 15 -1.33 8.35 9.52
C ILE A 15 -1.96 9.55 8.81
N LEU A 16 -1.47 9.92 7.62
CA LEU A 16 -2.02 11.05 6.86
C LEU A 16 -3.47 10.84 6.45
N VAL A 17 -3.84 9.62 6.03
CA VAL A 17 -5.22 9.28 5.67
C VAL A 17 -6.10 9.20 6.91
N PHE A 18 -5.62 8.53 7.96
CA PHE A 18 -6.37 8.40 9.22
C PHE A 18 -6.63 9.76 9.84
N PHE A 19 -5.59 10.56 10.07
CA PHE A 19 -5.75 11.86 10.70
C PHE A 19 -6.32 12.91 9.75
N GLY A 20 -5.97 12.89 8.46
CA GLY A 20 -6.48 13.83 7.46
C GLY A 20 -8.00 13.78 7.32
N ILE A 21 -8.60 12.60 7.51
CA ILE A 21 -10.04 12.40 7.40
C ILE A 21 -10.73 12.41 8.79
N TYR A 22 -10.11 11.84 9.82
CA TYR A 22 -10.75 11.67 11.14
C TYR A 22 -10.52 12.85 12.10
N CYS A 23 -9.35 13.50 12.06
CA CYS A 23 -9.07 14.64 12.94
C CYS A 23 -8.03 15.58 12.34
N LYS A 24 -8.49 16.57 11.57
CA LYS A 24 -7.66 17.55 10.84
C LYS A 24 -6.55 18.17 11.69
N LYS A 25 -6.79 18.41 12.98
CA LYS A 25 -5.78 18.95 13.93
C LYS A 25 -4.57 18.00 14.07
N TRP A 26 -4.80 16.70 14.25
CA TRP A 26 -3.73 15.71 14.38
C TRP A 26 -3.05 15.40 13.04
N ALA A 27 -3.73 15.63 11.91
CA ALA A 27 -3.13 15.52 10.58
C ALA A 27 -2.08 16.59 10.36
N ILE A 28 -2.45 17.83 10.70
CA ILE A 28 -1.56 18.99 10.66
C ILE A 28 -0.39 18.79 11.62
N MET A 29 -0.65 18.32 12.85
CA MET A 29 0.42 18.00 13.81
C MET A 29 1.35 16.90 13.28
N SER A 30 0.82 15.86 12.64
CA SER A 30 1.63 14.79 12.06
C SER A 30 2.47 15.26 10.88
N LEU A 31 1.92 16.15 10.03
CA LEU A 31 2.65 16.82 8.96
C LEU A 31 3.76 17.71 9.52
N ILE A 32 3.48 18.50 10.56
CA ILE A 32 4.46 19.36 11.23
C ILE A 32 5.55 18.52 11.90
N SER A 33 5.20 17.42 12.59
CA SER A 33 6.18 16.51 13.18
C SER A 33 7.02 15.82 12.10
N GLY A 34 6.41 15.36 11.01
CA GLY A 34 7.13 14.78 9.87
C GLY A 34 8.07 15.78 9.21
N ALA A 35 7.59 16.99 8.94
CA ALA A 35 8.38 18.10 8.40
C ALA A 35 9.49 18.54 9.38
N GLY A 36 9.22 18.48 10.69
CA GLY A 36 10.21 18.75 11.75
C GLY A 36 11.30 17.69 11.78
N ILE A 37 10.97 16.40 11.63
CA ILE A 37 11.97 15.33 11.49
C ILE A 37 12.79 15.52 10.22
N TRP A 38 12.17 15.88 9.10
CA TRP A 38 12.86 16.23 7.85
C TRP A 38 13.78 17.46 8.02
N GLY A 39 13.31 18.50 8.69
CA GLY A 39 14.07 19.72 8.97
C GLY A 39 15.24 19.48 9.92
N LEU A 40 15.05 18.63 10.94
CA LEU A 40 16.13 18.18 11.82
C LEU A 40 17.15 17.33 11.07
N ALA A 41 16.72 16.45 10.17
CA ALA A 41 17.65 15.67 9.34
C ALA A 41 18.48 16.58 8.42
N ILE A 42 17.87 17.59 7.81
CA ILE A 42 18.59 18.61 7.03
C ILE A 42 19.57 19.39 7.92
N GLY A 43 19.13 19.81 9.10
CA GLY A 43 19.95 20.57 10.05
C GLY A 43 21.10 19.78 10.69
N LEU A 44 21.00 18.44 10.72
CA LEU A 44 22.04 17.57 11.24
C LEU A 44 23.24 17.41 10.29
N GLY A 45 23.05 17.64 8.97
CA GLY A 45 24.13 17.68 7.98
C GLY A 45 25.11 16.51 8.08
N ASP A 46 26.37 16.82 8.42
CA ASP A 46 27.50 15.89 8.58
C ASP A 46 27.38 14.94 9.78
N SER A 47 26.52 15.26 10.76
CA SER A 47 26.35 14.47 11.99
C SER A 47 25.67 13.12 11.73
N ILE A 48 25.03 12.96 10.56
CA ILE A 48 24.34 11.72 10.18
C ILE A 48 25.34 10.60 9.89
N GLU A 49 26.56 10.92 9.42
CA GLU A 49 27.61 9.93 9.13
C GLU A 49 28.10 9.17 10.38
N ILE A 50 27.91 9.76 11.56
CA ILE A 50 28.34 9.21 12.86
C ILE A 50 27.31 8.22 13.41
N LEU A 51 26.06 8.24 12.92
CA LEU A 51 24.99 7.37 13.42
C LEU A 51 25.26 5.90 13.07
N PRO A 52 24.75 4.92 13.83
CA PRO A 52 24.87 3.51 13.46
C PRO A 52 24.31 3.23 12.05
N LEU A 53 24.97 2.35 11.30
CA LEU A 53 24.57 1.97 9.94
C LEU A 53 23.06 1.65 9.77
N PRO A 54 22.38 0.96 10.71
CA PRO A 54 20.93 0.76 10.62
C PRO A 54 20.16 2.07 10.57
N VAL A 55 20.50 3.05 11.43
CA VAL A 55 19.84 4.37 11.51
C VAL A 55 20.13 5.19 10.26
N GLN A 56 21.37 5.19 9.76
CA GLN A 56 21.70 5.86 8.51
C GLN A 56 20.95 5.27 7.31
N ARG A 57 20.77 3.96 7.24
CA ARG A 57 20.00 3.31 6.15
C ARG A 57 18.54 3.72 6.13
N VAL A 58 17.97 3.97 7.31
CA VAL A 58 16.62 4.49 7.47
C VAL A 58 16.53 5.91 6.96
N LEU A 59 17.46 6.76 7.39
CA LEU A 59 17.48 8.17 7.03
C LEU A 59 17.97 8.41 5.61
N GLY A 60 18.65 7.47 4.95
CA GLY A 60 19.29 7.64 3.64
C GLY A 60 18.37 7.93 2.43
N SER A 61 17.11 8.27 2.65
CA SER A 61 16.21 8.92 1.67
C SER A 61 16.00 10.42 1.94
N LEU A 62 16.53 10.93 3.06
CA LEU A 62 16.51 12.33 3.47
C LEU A 62 17.80 13.03 3.02
N PRO A 63 17.81 14.36 2.84
CA PRO A 63 19.03 15.12 2.58
C PRO A 63 19.99 14.99 3.78
N GLY A 64 21.27 14.77 3.53
CA GLY A 64 22.28 14.62 4.58
C GLY A 64 23.55 13.95 4.07
N VAL A 65 24.63 14.01 4.86
CA VAL A 65 25.88 13.30 4.55
C VAL A 65 25.86 11.94 5.23
N TYR A 66 25.91 10.89 4.41
CA TYR A 66 25.85 9.50 4.84
C TYR A 66 27.17 8.82 4.56
N GLN A 67 27.48 7.76 5.31
CA GLN A 67 28.58 6.87 4.94
C GLN A 67 28.39 6.38 3.50
N THR A 68 29.45 6.37 2.71
CA THR A 68 29.45 6.04 1.27
C THR A 68 28.72 4.73 0.95
N LYS A 69 28.86 3.71 1.81
CA LYS A 69 28.17 2.42 1.67
C LYS A 69 26.63 2.53 1.79
N VAL A 70 26.12 3.46 2.59
CA VAL A 70 24.68 3.71 2.76
C VAL A 70 24.13 4.56 1.62
N ALA A 71 24.85 5.61 1.21
CA ALA A 71 24.49 6.42 0.05
C ALA A 71 24.42 5.57 -1.23
N ILE A 72 25.44 4.74 -1.48
CA ILE A 72 25.46 3.80 -2.61
C ILE A 72 24.34 2.75 -2.50
N SER A 73 24.07 2.21 -1.31
CA SER A 73 22.97 1.25 -1.11
C SER A 73 21.58 1.89 -1.29
N ALA A 74 21.43 3.18 -1.02
CA ALA A 74 20.18 3.91 -1.16
C ALA A 74 19.89 4.29 -2.61
N MET A 75 20.90 4.83 -3.32
CA MET A 75 20.83 5.15 -4.76
C MET A 75 20.70 3.86 -5.60
N GLY A 76 21.52 2.86 -5.28
CA GLY A 76 21.50 1.56 -5.93
C GLY A 76 20.18 0.81 -5.80
N GLY A 77 19.30 1.16 -4.84
CA GLY A 77 17.97 0.56 -4.73
C GLY A 77 16.96 1.11 -5.74
N ILE A 78 17.08 2.38 -6.16
CA ILE A 78 16.17 3.03 -7.11
C ILE A 78 16.59 2.69 -8.54
N ASP A 79 17.87 2.87 -8.87
CA ASP A 79 18.39 2.58 -10.21
C ASP A 79 18.25 1.10 -10.56
N TRP A 80 18.46 0.21 -9.59
CA TRP A 80 18.25 -1.22 -9.77
C TRP A 80 16.77 -1.58 -10.03
N ARG A 81 15.82 -0.91 -9.36
CA ARG A 81 14.38 -1.10 -9.64
C ARG A 81 14.00 -0.57 -11.02
N ALA A 82 14.54 0.58 -11.41
CA ALA A 82 14.33 1.15 -12.73
C ALA A 82 14.87 0.23 -13.83
N GLU A 83 16.08 -0.31 -13.64
CA GLU A 83 16.69 -1.26 -14.57
C GLU A 83 15.90 -2.57 -14.66
N LEU A 84 15.39 -3.09 -13.54
CA LEU A 84 14.51 -4.26 -13.56
C LEU A 84 13.23 -4.01 -14.36
N VAL A 85 12.60 -2.84 -14.18
CA VAL A 85 11.39 -2.48 -14.94
C VAL A 85 11.72 -2.34 -16.42
N ARG A 86 12.85 -1.70 -16.76
CA ARG A 86 13.31 -1.55 -18.15
C ARG A 86 13.52 -2.91 -18.80
N ARG A 87 14.20 -3.83 -18.12
CA ARG A 87 14.44 -5.20 -18.61
C ARG A 87 13.17 -6.01 -18.74
N PHE A 88 12.24 -5.90 -17.79
CA PHE A 88 10.93 -6.53 -17.91
C PHE A 88 10.23 -6.11 -19.21
N PHE A 89 10.14 -4.80 -19.49
CA PHE A 89 9.51 -4.31 -20.71
C PHE A 89 10.28 -4.63 -21.98
N ALA A 90 11.61 -4.75 -21.92
CA ALA A 90 12.42 -5.11 -23.08
C ALA A 90 12.35 -6.60 -23.43
N ASN A 91 12.39 -7.48 -22.41
CA ASN A 91 12.68 -8.89 -22.59
C ASN A 91 11.47 -9.81 -22.33
N GLU A 92 10.55 -9.42 -21.44
CA GLU A 92 9.55 -10.35 -20.89
C GLU A 92 8.11 -9.94 -21.20
N PHE A 93 7.76 -8.67 -21.03
CA PHE A 93 6.38 -8.19 -21.17
C PHE A 93 5.72 -8.57 -22.50
N TRP A 94 6.45 -8.43 -23.61
CA TRP A 94 5.94 -8.67 -24.96
C TRP A 94 5.67 -10.14 -25.27
N LYS A 95 6.20 -11.08 -24.47
CA LYS A 95 5.93 -12.51 -24.65
C LYS A 95 4.50 -12.87 -24.25
N HIS A 96 3.95 -12.21 -23.23
CA HIS A 96 2.61 -12.51 -22.67
C HIS A 96 1.85 -11.25 -22.21
N PRO A 97 1.61 -10.27 -23.09
CA PRO A 97 1.14 -8.95 -22.66
C PRO A 97 -0.30 -8.95 -22.12
N TRP A 98 -1.18 -9.78 -22.68
CA TRP A 98 -2.63 -9.68 -22.39
C TRP A 98 -3.03 -10.33 -21.07
N PHE A 99 -2.56 -11.55 -20.82
CA PHE A 99 -2.96 -12.37 -19.66
C PHE A 99 -1.80 -12.70 -18.72
N GLY A 100 -0.60 -12.22 -19.02
CA GLY A 100 0.60 -12.55 -18.26
C GLY A 100 1.02 -13.99 -18.46
N ARG A 101 2.13 -14.35 -17.82
CA ARG A 101 2.69 -15.69 -17.76
C ARG A 101 2.02 -16.57 -16.71
N GLY A 102 1.31 -15.97 -15.75
CA GLY A 102 0.87 -16.69 -14.55
C GLY A 102 2.05 -17.10 -13.66
N GLN A 103 1.81 -18.06 -12.77
CA GLN A 103 2.82 -18.56 -11.84
C GLN A 103 3.65 -19.68 -12.48
N VAL A 104 4.86 -19.35 -12.92
CA VAL A 104 5.76 -20.32 -13.59
C VAL A 104 7.19 -20.26 -13.04
N GLY A 105 7.43 -19.53 -11.94
CA GLY A 105 8.78 -19.32 -11.40
C GLY A 105 9.50 -20.61 -11.08
N ASP A 106 10.57 -20.90 -11.84
CA ASP A 106 11.40 -22.07 -11.64
C ASP A 106 12.57 -21.71 -10.73
N PHE A 107 12.32 -21.77 -9.41
CA PHE A 107 13.30 -21.37 -8.38
C PHE A 107 14.58 -22.22 -8.38
N TRP A 108 14.60 -23.32 -9.14
CA TRP A 108 15.62 -24.36 -9.10
C TRP A 108 16.68 -24.25 -10.23
N MET A 109 16.49 -23.40 -11.25
CA MET A 109 17.42 -23.28 -12.41
C MET A 109 18.46 -22.14 -12.31
N MET A 110 19.04 -21.88 -11.13
CA MET A 110 19.65 -20.55 -10.88
C MET A 110 21.16 -20.44 -10.61
N ALA A 111 21.90 -21.50 -10.39
CA ALA A 111 23.29 -21.33 -9.96
C ALA A 111 24.21 -20.72 -11.06
N GLU A 112 24.00 -21.09 -12.32
CA GLU A 112 24.97 -20.81 -13.40
C GLU A 112 24.64 -19.53 -14.21
N SER A 113 23.36 -19.22 -14.39
CA SER A 113 22.86 -18.06 -15.15
C SER A 113 23.03 -16.74 -14.39
N VAL A 114 22.86 -16.78 -13.07
CA VAL A 114 22.96 -15.62 -12.16
C VAL A 114 24.40 -15.14 -11.98
N ALA A 115 25.38 -16.05 -12.16
CA ALA A 115 26.80 -15.70 -12.12
C ALA A 115 27.22 -14.78 -13.29
N ARG A 116 26.53 -14.86 -14.44
CA ARG A 116 26.81 -14.03 -15.63
C ARG A 116 26.04 -12.71 -15.64
N ASP A 117 24.79 -12.70 -15.18
CA ASP A 117 23.97 -11.49 -15.09
C ASP A 117 23.11 -11.51 -13.82
N LYS A 118 23.36 -10.55 -12.93
CA LYS A 118 22.65 -10.41 -11.65
C LYS A 118 21.16 -10.08 -11.83
N PHE A 119 20.75 -9.55 -12.99
CA PHE A 119 19.35 -9.24 -13.28
C PHE A 119 18.59 -10.43 -13.87
N LEU A 120 19.29 -11.35 -14.53
CA LEU A 120 18.70 -12.56 -15.13
C LEU A 120 18.01 -13.44 -14.08
N TYR A 121 18.50 -13.43 -12.84
CA TYR A 121 17.83 -14.01 -11.67
C TYR A 121 16.34 -13.62 -11.63
N PHE A 122 16.03 -12.33 -11.77
CA PHE A 122 14.67 -11.80 -11.61
C PHE A 122 13.80 -12.08 -12.83
N GLU A 123 14.41 -12.13 -14.02
CA GLU A 123 13.74 -12.49 -15.27
C GLU A 123 13.29 -13.97 -15.26
N VAL A 124 14.13 -14.86 -14.72
CA VAL A 124 13.86 -16.31 -14.63
C VAL A 124 12.88 -16.63 -13.48
N THR A 125 13.05 -16.00 -12.32
CA THR A 125 12.24 -16.30 -11.12
C THR A 125 10.91 -15.57 -11.04
N GLN A 126 10.68 -14.59 -11.91
CA GLN A 126 9.51 -13.72 -11.85
C GLN A 126 9.44 -12.88 -10.55
N LEU A 127 10.56 -12.70 -9.86
CA LEU A 127 10.66 -11.94 -8.60
C LEU A 127 10.84 -10.43 -8.87
N TRP A 128 10.01 -9.85 -9.72
CA TRP A 128 10.06 -8.43 -10.01
C TRP A 128 9.87 -7.62 -8.73
N HIS A 129 10.78 -6.70 -8.43
CA HIS A 129 10.66 -5.81 -7.27
C HIS A 129 9.98 -4.48 -7.64
N SER A 130 8.96 -4.58 -8.50
CA SER A 130 8.08 -3.50 -8.95
C SER A 130 6.65 -4.03 -9.06
N GLY A 131 5.69 -3.36 -8.41
CA GLY A 131 4.33 -3.89 -8.31
C GLY A 131 3.65 -3.95 -9.67
N LEU A 132 3.95 -2.97 -10.53
CA LEU A 132 3.46 -2.94 -11.91
C LEU A 132 4.03 -4.07 -12.75
N ALA A 133 5.36 -4.24 -12.76
CA ALA A 133 6.00 -5.30 -13.53
C ALA A 133 5.52 -6.68 -13.08
N SER A 134 5.45 -6.91 -11.76
CA SER A 134 4.95 -8.18 -11.21
C SER A 134 3.47 -8.43 -11.50
N ALA A 135 2.63 -7.38 -11.47
CA ALA A 135 1.22 -7.51 -11.84
C ALA A 135 1.05 -7.85 -13.32
N LEU A 136 1.74 -7.11 -14.21
CA LEU A 136 1.69 -7.36 -15.64
C LEU A 136 2.25 -8.73 -16.00
N ASP A 137 3.34 -9.17 -15.35
CA ASP A 137 3.90 -10.50 -15.59
C ASP A 137 2.94 -11.60 -15.15
N MET A 138 2.24 -11.42 -14.02
CA MET A 138 1.37 -12.46 -13.50
C MET A 138 0.02 -12.54 -14.23
N VAL A 139 -0.63 -11.40 -14.47
CA VAL A 139 -2.03 -11.35 -14.93
C VAL A 139 -2.24 -10.52 -16.20
N GLY A 140 -1.17 -9.96 -16.77
CA GLY A 140 -1.20 -9.17 -18.00
C GLY A 140 -1.94 -7.84 -17.86
N ILE A 141 -2.12 -7.18 -19.00
CA ILE A 141 -2.87 -5.91 -19.10
C ILE A 141 -4.30 -6.09 -18.58
N VAL A 142 -5.00 -7.15 -19.00
CA VAL A 142 -6.41 -7.36 -18.66
C VAL A 142 -6.57 -7.49 -17.14
N GLY A 143 -5.78 -8.36 -16.51
CA GLY A 143 -5.85 -8.55 -15.06
C GLY A 143 -5.40 -7.31 -14.28
N ALA A 144 -4.35 -6.62 -14.74
CA ALA A 144 -3.87 -5.40 -14.09
C ALA A 144 -4.92 -4.27 -14.13
N VAL A 145 -5.64 -4.11 -15.25
CA VAL A 145 -6.74 -3.13 -15.37
C VAL A 145 -7.89 -3.49 -14.45
N LEU A 146 -8.34 -4.75 -14.43
CA LEU A 146 -9.42 -5.19 -13.53
C LEU A 146 -9.05 -4.98 -12.06
N LEU A 147 -7.81 -5.30 -11.68
CA LEU A 147 -7.30 -5.05 -10.34
C LEU A 147 -7.29 -3.55 -10.02
N GLY A 148 -6.82 -2.72 -10.94
CA GLY A 148 -6.82 -1.27 -10.80
C GLY A 148 -8.22 -0.69 -10.58
N ILE A 149 -9.21 -1.15 -11.35
CA ILE A 149 -10.63 -0.76 -11.18
C ILE A 149 -11.14 -1.18 -9.80
N ALA A 150 -10.89 -2.43 -9.39
CA ALA A 150 -11.36 -2.93 -8.11
C ALA A 150 -10.72 -2.18 -6.92
N GLN A 151 -9.42 -1.88 -7.00
CA GLN A 151 -8.73 -1.06 -6.01
C GLN A 151 -9.26 0.38 -5.98
N LEU A 152 -9.50 1.00 -7.13
CA LEU A 152 -10.05 2.35 -7.21
C LEU A 152 -11.47 2.41 -6.63
N ALA A 153 -12.32 1.44 -6.97
CA ALA A 153 -13.67 1.34 -6.40
C ALA A 153 -13.63 1.19 -4.88
N THR A 154 -12.74 0.35 -4.36
CA THR A 154 -12.55 0.16 -2.91
C THR A 154 -12.01 1.43 -2.23
N PHE A 155 -11.08 2.13 -2.90
CA PHE A 155 -10.56 3.41 -2.43
C PHE A 155 -11.69 4.44 -2.30
N ILE A 156 -12.48 4.65 -3.36
CA ILE A 156 -13.62 5.57 -3.35
C ILE A 156 -14.61 5.20 -2.24
N LEU A 157 -14.91 3.90 -2.10
CA LEU A 157 -15.79 3.40 -1.05
C LEU A 157 -15.25 3.72 0.35
N SER A 158 -13.97 3.44 0.61
CA SER A 158 -13.33 3.73 1.90
C SER A 158 -13.34 5.22 2.25
N VAL A 159 -13.06 6.11 1.27
CA VAL A 159 -13.15 7.56 1.45
C VAL A 159 -14.58 7.98 1.75
N SER A 160 -15.56 7.44 1.03
CA SER A 160 -16.99 7.74 1.27
C SER A 160 -17.42 7.30 2.68
N ILE A 161 -17.00 6.12 3.14
CA ILE A 161 -17.28 5.64 4.50
C ILE A 161 -16.66 6.57 5.53
N LEU A 162 -15.37 6.87 5.41
CA LEU A 162 -14.67 7.74 6.35
C LEU A 162 -15.24 9.17 6.36
N HIS A 163 -15.74 9.67 5.23
CA HIS A 163 -16.29 11.02 5.17
C HIS A 163 -17.72 11.11 5.70
N LYS A 164 -18.60 10.19 5.28
CA LYS A 164 -20.05 10.26 5.56
C LYS A 164 -20.45 9.55 6.84
N GLN A 165 -19.70 8.55 7.26
CA GLN A 165 -20.08 7.62 8.33
C GLN A 165 -19.03 7.54 9.45
N SER A 166 -18.07 8.48 9.51
CA SER A 166 -16.99 8.49 10.53
C SER A 166 -17.49 8.34 11.96
N HIS A 167 -18.58 9.02 12.32
CA HIS A 167 -19.19 8.99 13.65
C HIS A 167 -19.75 7.62 14.05
N ARG A 168 -19.94 6.70 13.10
CA ARG A 168 -20.46 5.34 13.34
C ARG A 168 -19.37 4.27 13.30
N LEU A 169 -18.12 4.65 13.05
CA LEU A 169 -17.04 3.70 12.89
C LEU A 169 -16.52 3.19 14.23
N GLU A 170 -16.46 1.87 14.35
CA GLU A 170 -15.80 1.18 15.44
C GLU A 170 -14.32 0.94 15.12
N GLY A 171 -13.50 0.66 16.15
CA GLY A 171 -12.05 0.49 15.98
C GLY A 171 -11.65 -0.57 14.96
N TRP A 172 -12.36 -1.70 14.90
CA TRP A 172 -12.10 -2.75 13.91
C TRP A 172 -12.42 -2.31 12.48
N MET A 173 -13.46 -1.47 12.28
CA MET A 173 -13.83 -0.94 10.97
C MET A 173 -12.77 0.01 10.44
N VAL A 174 -12.28 0.89 11.31
CA VAL A 174 -11.15 1.77 11.05
C VAL A 174 -9.93 0.94 10.67
N TRP A 175 -9.62 -0.10 11.44
CA TRP A 175 -8.49 -0.98 11.17
C TRP A 175 -8.58 -1.64 9.79
N CYS A 176 -9.76 -2.15 9.38
CA CYS A 176 -9.98 -2.70 8.04
C CYS A 176 -9.68 -1.68 6.94
N ILE A 177 -10.16 -0.45 7.11
CA ILE A 177 -9.94 0.64 6.15
C ILE A 177 -8.46 1.01 6.06
N LEU A 178 -7.77 1.16 7.19
CA LEU A 178 -6.33 1.47 7.22
C LEU A 178 -5.47 0.34 6.65
N ASN A 179 -5.86 -0.90 6.91
CA ASN A 179 -5.17 -2.06 6.36
C ASN A 179 -5.28 -2.08 4.82
N PHE A 180 -6.39 -1.64 4.24
CA PHE A 180 -6.50 -1.47 2.78
C PHE A 180 -5.47 -0.49 2.22
N TYR A 181 -5.31 0.70 2.81
CA TYR A 181 -4.29 1.66 2.36
C TYR A 181 -2.87 1.10 2.49
N SER A 182 -2.57 0.47 3.63
CA SER A 182 -1.27 -0.19 3.86
C SER A 182 -1.01 -1.29 2.83
N ALA A 183 -1.99 -2.16 2.58
CA ALA A 183 -1.89 -3.23 1.60
C ALA A 183 -1.71 -2.69 0.18
N ASN A 184 -2.39 -1.59 -0.15
CA ASN A 184 -2.27 -0.93 -1.45
C ASN A 184 -0.85 -0.43 -1.74
N ILE A 185 -0.26 0.27 -0.77
CA ILE A 185 1.14 0.70 -0.85
C ILE A 185 2.07 -0.50 -0.96
N ASN A 186 1.83 -1.57 -0.20
CA ASN A 186 2.71 -2.74 -0.17
C ASN A 186 2.77 -3.40 -1.53
N PHE A 187 1.61 -3.59 -2.10
CA PHE A 187 1.44 -4.23 -3.37
C PHE A 187 2.20 -3.49 -4.48
N TRP A 188 1.98 -2.17 -4.61
CA TRP A 188 2.60 -1.39 -5.69
C TRP A 188 4.08 -1.08 -5.42
N TYR A 189 4.48 -0.85 -4.17
CA TYR A 189 5.83 -0.41 -3.82
C TYR A 189 6.83 -1.54 -3.58
N THR A 190 6.42 -2.66 -2.97
CA THR A 190 7.38 -3.73 -2.65
C THR A 190 7.64 -4.66 -3.81
N GLY A 191 6.67 -4.80 -4.71
CA GLY A 191 6.86 -5.43 -6.00
C GLY A 191 6.44 -6.87 -6.12
N PHE A 192 6.11 -7.58 -5.05
CA PHE A 192 5.77 -8.99 -5.15
C PHE A 192 4.26 -9.20 -5.28
N PHE A 193 3.76 -9.37 -6.50
CA PHE A 193 2.33 -9.59 -6.74
C PHE A 193 1.82 -10.80 -5.96
N GLN A 194 2.45 -11.96 -6.09
CA GLN A 194 2.04 -13.20 -5.43
C GLN A 194 1.96 -13.08 -3.90
N ARG A 195 2.96 -12.45 -3.29
CA ARG A 195 3.02 -12.31 -1.83
C ARG A 195 2.00 -11.30 -1.32
N ASN A 196 1.74 -10.24 -2.07
CA ASN A 196 0.92 -9.12 -1.61
C ASN A 196 -0.55 -9.22 -2.07
N LEU A 197 -0.86 -9.99 -3.13
CA LEU A 197 -2.22 -10.12 -3.65
C LEU A 197 -3.20 -10.64 -2.59
N PRO A 198 -2.93 -11.72 -1.83
CA PRO A 198 -3.87 -12.20 -0.82
C PRO A 198 -4.18 -11.12 0.22
N MET A 199 -3.14 -10.45 0.73
CA MET A 199 -3.28 -9.37 1.70
C MET A 199 -4.09 -8.19 1.12
N MET A 200 -3.85 -7.82 -0.14
CA MET A 200 -4.65 -6.82 -0.85
C MET A 200 -6.12 -7.25 -0.91
N THR A 201 -6.40 -8.45 -1.40
CA THR A 201 -7.77 -8.96 -1.58
C THR A 201 -8.52 -9.01 -0.24
N PHE A 202 -7.90 -9.53 0.82
CA PHE A 202 -8.49 -9.52 2.16
C PHE A 202 -8.75 -8.11 2.68
N SER A 203 -7.84 -7.16 2.42
CA SER A 203 -8.03 -5.78 2.84
C SER A 203 -9.18 -5.09 2.11
N MET A 204 -9.38 -5.39 0.81
CA MET A 204 -10.51 -4.89 0.04
C MET A 204 -11.84 -5.49 0.53
N LEU A 205 -11.85 -6.79 0.81
CA LEU A 205 -13.01 -7.46 1.43
C LEU A 205 -13.33 -6.85 2.80
N GLY A 206 -12.32 -6.49 3.58
CA GLY A 206 -12.50 -5.78 4.86
C GLY A 206 -13.26 -4.47 4.70
N VAL A 207 -12.89 -3.62 3.74
CA VAL A 207 -13.61 -2.36 3.45
C VAL A 207 -15.05 -2.64 3.03
N TYR A 208 -15.27 -3.66 2.19
CA TYR A 208 -16.61 -4.04 1.76
C TYR A 208 -17.49 -4.56 2.92
N LEU A 209 -16.92 -5.35 3.83
CA LEU A 209 -17.60 -5.82 5.04
C LEU A 209 -18.02 -4.66 5.95
N VAL A 210 -17.14 -3.67 6.12
CA VAL A 210 -17.48 -2.43 6.86
C VAL A 210 -18.68 -1.73 6.20
N PHE A 211 -18.64 -1.56 4.89
CA PHE A 211 -19.75 -0.96 4.16
C PHE A 211 -21.07 -1.73 4.34
N ALA A 212 -21.03 -3.04 4.14
CA ALA A 212 -22.21 -3.91 4.26
C ALA A 212 -22.80 -3.86 5.68
N PHE A 213 -21.94 -3.86 6.70
CA PHE A 213 -22.35 -3.79 8.09
C PHE A 213 -23.00 -2.43 8.45
N LEU A 214 -22.39 -1.32 8.02
CA LEU A 214 -22.95 0.02 8.21
C LEU A 214 -24.31 0.15 7.53
N ARG A 215 -24.44 -0.37 6.30
CA ARG A 215 -25.70 -0.37 5.56
C ARG A 215 -26.77 -1.21 6.26
N LYS A 216 -26.41 -2.37 6.81
CA LYS A 216 -27.33 -3.21 7.58
C LYS A 216 -27.90 -2.46 8.79
N ARG A 217 -27.02 -1.82 9.58
CA ARG A 217 -27.44 -1.01 10.74
C ARG A 217 -28.35 0.16 10.35
N GLU A 218 -28.09 0.80 9.22
CA GLU A 218 -28.93 1.89 8.71
C GLU A 218 -30.34 1.41 8.35
N VAL A 219 -30.45 0.23 7.73
CA VAL A 219 -31.74 -0.40 7.43
C VAL A 219 -32.47 -0.79 8.71
N GLU A 220 -31.79 -1.43 9.66
CA GLU A 220 -32.38 -1.84 10.95
C GLU A 220 -32.92 -0.63 11.73
N ALA A 221 -32.15 0.45 11.84
CA ALA A 221 -32.59 1.68 12.50
C ALA A 221 -33.78 2.35 11.79
N SER A 222 -33.84 2.27 10.46
CA SER A 222 -34.97 2.79 9.68
C SER A 222 -36.24 1.98 9.92
N VAL A 223 -36.14 0.66 9.99
CA VAL A 223 -37.27 -0.24 10.29
C VAL A 223 -37.79 0.00 11.70
N GLU A 224 -36.91 0.10 12.69
CA GLU A 224 -37.29 0.38 14.08
C GLU A 224 -38.00 1.73 14.23
N ALA A 225 -37.50 2.78 13.55
CA ALA A 225 -38.12 4.10 13.57
C ALA A 225 -39.55 4.09 12.99
N VAL A 226 -39.77 3.32 11.92
CA VAL A 226 -41.12 3.16 11.32
C VAL A 226 -42.04 2.39 12.25
N SER A 227 -41.56 1.32 12.90
CA SER A 227 -42.34 0.54 13.87
C SER A 227 -42.80 1.40 15.06
N ASN A 228 -41.88 2.16 15.65
CA ASN A 228 -42.17 3.04 16.79
C ASN A 228 -43.18 4.15 16.43
N LEU A 229 -43.13 4.65 15.19
CA LEU A 229 -44.11 5.61 14.70
C LEU A 229 -45.50 4.97 14.57
N ALA A 230 -45.59 3.76 14.01
CA ALA A 230 -46.85 3.05 13.88
C ALA A 230 -47.51 2.79 15.24
N GLU A 231 -46.76 2.29 16.22
CA GLU A 231 -47.25 2.07 17.59
C GLU A 231 -47.75 3.37 18.24
N LYS A 232 -47.03 4.48 18.04
CA LYS A 232 -47.43 5.78 18.55
C LYS A 232 -48.72 6.30 17.91
N TYR A 233 -48.94 6.04 16.62
CA TYR A 233 -50.18 6.41 15.93
C TYR A 233 -51.37 5.59 16.44
N GLU A 234 -51.20 4.29 16.63
CA GLU A 234 -52.25 3.41 17.18
C GLU A 234 -52.67 3.86 18.58
N ALA A 235 -51.70 4.20 19.45
CA ALA A 235 -51.97 4.70 20.81
C ALA A 235 -52.71 6.05 20.87
N ILE A 236 -52.64 6.88 19.82
CA ILE A 236 -53.37 8.16 19.73
C ILE A 236 -54.78 7.95 19.19
N SER A 237 -55.00 6.89 18.41
CA SER A 237 -56.28 6.58 17.77
C SER A 237 -57.24 5.73 18.62
N ALA A 238 -56.74 5.16 19.72
CA ALA A 238 -57.50 4.39 20.71
C ALA A 238 -58.03 5.29 21.84
#